data_AF-A0A916QLP5-F1
#
_entry.id   AF-A0A916QLP5-F1
#
_cell.length_a   1.000
_cell.length_b   1.000
_cell.length_c   1.000
_cell.angle_alpha   90.00
_cell.angle_beta   90.00
_cell.angle_gamma   90.00
#
_symmetry.space_group_name_H-M   'P 1'
#
loop_
_entity.id
_entity.type
_entity.pdbx_description
1 polymer ?
#
loop_
_entity_poly.entity_id
_entity_poly.type
_entity_poly.pdbx_seq_one_letter_code
_entity_poly.pdbx_strand_id
1 'polypeptide(L)'
;MSIPYHLALVWHFLLSEILLRHDGDIEASLNYIANNLEQGESQPLGIDGQQIQLKEQQLLTKLELLTATAALRRIDLVLFAELLRDCQMSWEVLFRQYVGKNVLNFFRQDHGYKEGTYIKVWADGREDNEHLVEIMQAVDAKADNVADLFYQGLSERYPG
;
A
#
# COMPACT_ATOMS: atom_id res chain seq x y z
N MET A 1 -15.55 -4.67 4.36
CA MET A 1 -14.12 -4.28 4.42
C MET A 1 -13.37 -5.28 3.54
N SER A 2 -12.76 -4.85 2.44
CA SER A 2 -12.25 -5.74 1.38
C SER A 2 -10.75 -6.04 1.56
N ILE A 3 -10.32 -7.23 1.15
CA ILE A 3 -8.92 -7.71 1.21
C ILE A 3 -7.89 -6.70 0.63
N PRO A 4 -8.17 -5.96 -0.47
CA PRO A 4 -7.24 -4.96 -1.01
C PRO A 4 -6.74 -3.92 -0.01
N TYR A 5 -7.59 -3.48 0.94
CA TYR A 5 -7.21 -2.49 1.94
C TYR A 5 -6.11 -3.02 2.88
N HIS A 6 -6.13 -4.30 3.21
CA HIS A 6 -5.12 -4.92 4.06
C HIS A 6 -3.77 -5.05 3.33
N LEU A 7 -3.76 -5.21 2.01
CA LEU A 7 -2.51 -5.27 1.23
C LEU A 7 -1.75 -3.94 1.24
N ALA A 8 -2.46 -2.80 1.23
CA ALA A 8 -1.83 -1.48 1.39
C ALA A 8 -1.13 -1.32 2.75
N LEU A 9 -1.71 -1.90 3.82
CA LEU A 9 -1.10 -1.92 5.14
C LEU A 9 0.13 -2.84 5.18
N VAL A 10 0.05 -4.03 4.60
CA VAL A 10 1.20 -4.94 4.47
C VAL A 10 2.34 -4.25 3.70
N TRP A 11 2.01 -3.58 2.60
CA TRP A 11 2.98 -2.83 1.81
C TRP A 11 3.73 -1.76 2.63
N HIS A 12 3.03 -1.03 3.50
CA HIS A 12 3.67 -0.06 4.40
C HIS A 12 4.76 -0.70 5.27
N PHE A 13 4.51 -1.88 5.83
CA PHE A 13 5.49 -2.60 6.64
C PHE A 13 6.64 -3.14 5.79
N LEU A 14 6.35 -3.70 4.61
CA LEU A 14 7.38 -4.19 3.70
C LEU A 14 8.31 -3.06 3.25
N LEU A 15 7.75 -1.91 2.85
CA LEU A 15 8.54 -0.75 2.42
C LEU A 15 9.40 -0.21 3.56
N SER A 16 8.85 -0.14 4.78
CA SER A 16 9.60 0.28 5.96
C SER A 16 10.76 -0.66 6.27
N GLU A 17 10.53 -1.97 6.23
CA GLU A 17 11.56 -2.98 6.44
C GLU A 17 12.64 -2.92 5.35
N ILE A 18 12.27 -2.73 4.08
CA ILE A 18 13.23 -2.58 2.97
C ILE A 18 14.12 -1.37 3.20
N LEU A 19 13.54 -0.21 3.54
CA LEU A 19 14.30 1.00 3.86
C LEU A 19 15.24 0.77 5.04
N LEU A 20 14.77 0.13 6.12
CA LEU A 20 15.59 -0.18 7.28
C LEU A 20 16.78 -1.11 6.95
N ARG A 21 16.59 -2.09 6.07
CA ARG A 21 17.66 -3.00 5.61
C ARG A 21 18.74 -2.31 4.78
N HIS A 22 18.43 -1.14 4.22
CA HIS A 22 19.34 -0.34 3.42
C HIS A 22 19.69 0.99 4.11
N ASP A 23 19.61 1.05 5.45
CA ASP A 23 19.97 2.23 6.26
C ASP A 23 19.26 3.53 5.85
N GLY A 24 18.05 3.43 5.30
CA GLY A 24 17.26 4.56 4.79
C GLY A 24 17.68 5.06 3.40
N ASP A 25 18.60 4.39 2.72
CA ASP A 25 19.00 4.71 1.35
C ASP A 25 17.87 4.37 0.37
N ILE A 26 17.31 5.42 -0.22
CA ILE A 26 16.19 5.34 -1.16
C ILE A 26 16.62 4.68 -2.47
N GLU A 27 17.80 5.02 -3.00
CA GLU A 27 18.27 4.50 -4.28
C GLU A 27 18.58 3.01 -4.16
N ALA A 28 19.26 2.61 -3.09
CA ALA A 28 19.53 1.20 -2.81
C ALA A 28 18.23 0.40 -2.62
N SER A 29 17.25 0.96 -1.90
CA SER A 29 15.94 0.33 -1.69
C SER A 29 15.15 0.16 -2.99
N LEU A 30 15.15 1.18 -3.86
CA LEU A 30 14.51 1.12 -5.18
C LEU A 30 15.17 0.04 -6.05
N ASN A 31 16.51 0.01 -6.09
CA ASN A 31 17.27 -1.00 -6.81
C ASN A 31 16.96 -2.41 -6.28
N TYR A 32 16.84 -2.59 -4.97
CA TYR A 32 16.42 -3.87 -4.40
C TYR A 32 15.03 -4.28 -4.88
N ILE A 33 14.04 -3.39 -4.81
CA ILE A 33 12.66 -3.68 -5.24
C ILE A 33 12.60 -4.04 -6.73
N ALA A 34 13.21 -3.22 -7.59
CA ALA A 34 13.20 -3.42 -9.03
C ALA A 34 13.85 -4.75 -9.42
N ASN A 35 15.05 -5.03 -8.90
CA ASN A 35 15.76 -6.28 -9.21
C ASN A 35 15.00 -7.52 -8.74
N ASN A 36 14.40 -7.50 -7.55
CA ASN A 36 13.66 -8.65 -7.02
C ASN A 36 12.38 -8.93 -7.82
N LEU A 37 11.67 -7.88 -8.25
CA LEU A 37 10.47 -8.04 -9.08
C LEU A 37 10.84 -8.54 -10.49
N GLU A 38 11.87 -7.97 -11.12
CA GLU A 38 12.30 -8.37 -12.47
C GLU A 38 12.84 -9.81 -12.52
N GLN A 39 13.69 -10.19 -11.55
CA GLN A 39 14.32 -11.51 -11.54
C GLN A 39 13.39 -12.62 -11.02
N GLY A 40 12.40 -12.25 -10.22
CA GLY A 40 11.60 -13.18 -9.44
C GLY A 40 10.34 -13.70 -10.14
N GLU A 41 9.83 -13.06 -11.21
CA GLU A 41 8.55 -13.42 -11.84
C GLU A 41 8.44 -14.88 -12.35
N SER A 42 9.57 -15.56 -12.53
CA SER A 42 9.63 -16.93 -13.03
C SER A 42 10.25 -17.91 -12.05
N GLN A 43 10.69 -17.47 -10.87
CA GLN A 43 11.34 -18.34 -9.89
C GLN A 43 10.33 -18.89 -8.88
N PRO A 44 10.39 -20.19 -8.54
CA PRO A 44 9.61 -20.74 -7.44
C PRO A 44 10.04 -20.14 -6.10
N LEU A 45 9.08 -20.03 -5.17
CA LEU A 45 9.36 -19.68 -3.78
C LEU A 45 9.92 -20.89 -3.04
N GLY A 46 11.16 -20.79 -2.57
CA GLY A 46 11.82 -21.81 -1.76
C GLY A 46 11.49 -21.66 -0.27
N ILE A 47 10.78 -22.63 0.33
CA ILE A 47 10.50 -22.72 1.78
C ILE A 47 10.70 -24.16 2.25
N ASP A 48 11.46 -24.35 3.33
CA ASP A 48 11.72 -25.66 3.95
C ASP A 48 12.13 -26.77 2.97
N GLY A 49 12.96 -26.41 1.98
CA GLY A 49 13.44 -27.33 0.94
C GLY A 49 12.42 -27.62 -0.17
N GLN A 50 11.19 -27.11 -0.09
CA GLN A 50 10.18 -27.17 -1.14
C GLN A 50 10.28 -25.98 -2.08
N GLN A 51 9.95 -26.20 -3.34
CA GLN A 51 9.86 -25.18 -4.39
C GLN A 51 8.39 -25.00 -4.76
N ILE A 52 7.85 -23.82 -4.51
CA ILE A 52 6.42 -23.54 -4.67
C ILE A 52 6.21 -22.61 -5.85
N GLN A 53 5.46 -23.08 -6.85
CA GLN A 53 5.11 -22.27 -8.01
C GLN A 53 3.95 -21.34 -7.67
N LEU A 54 4.25 -20.08 -7.36
CA LEU A 54 3.29 -19.10 -6.84
C LEU A 54 2.06 -18.93 -7.73
N LYS A 55 2.25 -18.86 -9.06
CA LYS A 55 1.16 -18.66 -10.04
C LYS A 55 0.12 -19.79 -10.04
N GLU A 56 0.47 -20.96 -9.54
CA GLU A 56 -0.40 -22.14 -9.46
C GLU A 56 -1.13 -22.24 -8.11
N GLN A 57 -0.76 -21.41 -7.14
CA GLN A 57 -1.35 -21.44 -5.80
C GLN A 57 -2.62 -20.60 -5.72
N GLN A 58 -3.54 -21.04 -4.86
CA GLN A 58 -4.73 -20.26 -4.52
C GLN A 58 -4.39 -19.10 -3.57
N LEU A 59 -5.25 -18.08 -3.55
CA LEU A 59 -5.12 -16.89 -2.70
C LEU A 59 -4.84 -17.24 -1.23
N LEU A 60 -5.57 -18.20 -0.66
CA LEU A 60 -5.40 -18.60 0.74
C LEU A 60 -3.97 -19.10 1.00
N THR A 61 -3.46 -19.98 0.15
CA THR A 61 -2.09 -20.50 0.25
C THR A 61 -1.06 -19.39 0.13
N LYS A 62 -1.25 -18.41 -0.77
CA LYS A 62 -0.35 -17.25 -0.87
C LYS A 62 -0.35 -16.39 0.40
N LEU A 63 -1.50 -16.23 1.07
CA LEU A 63 -1.59 -15.51 2.35
C LEU A 63 -0.90 -16.26 3.49
N GLU A 64 -1.01 -17.60 3.52
CA GLU A 64 -0.27 -18.45 4.46
C GLU A 64 1.24 -18.34 4.22
N LEU A 65 1.68 -18.36 2.96
CA LEU A 65 3.08 -18.16 2.57
C LEU A 65 3.58 -16.77 2.95
N LEU A 66 2.75 -15.72 2.84
CA LEU A 66 3.12 -14.37 3.24
C LEU A 66 3.35 -14.31 4.75
N THR A 67 2.50 -14.99 5.52
CA THR A 67 2.65 -15.11 6.97
C THR A 67 3.90 -15.90 7.35
N ALA A 68 4.16 -17.03 6.66
CA ALA A 68 5.32 -17.86 6.90
C ALA A 68 6.64 -17.13 6.57
N THR A 69 6.72 -16.47 5.41
CA THR A 69 7.89 -15.68 5.02
C THR A 69 8.14 -14.53 5.99
N ALA A 70 7.09 -13.82 6.42
CA ALA A 70 7.20 -12.77 7.43
C ALA A 70 7.73 -13.32 8.78
N ALA A 71 7.23 -14.48 9.24
CA ALA A 71 7.72 -15.14 10.45
C ALA A 71 9.21 -15.52 10.36
N LEU A 72 9.68 -15.85 9.15
CA LEU A 72 11.09 -16.12 8.84
C LEU A 72 11.91 -14.85 8.58
N ARG A 73 11.33 -13.65 8.75
CA ARG A 73 11.94 -12.35 8.42
C ARG A 73 12.41 -12.27 6.96
N ARG A 74 11.71 -12.94 6.06
CA ARG A 74 11.95 -12.87 4.61
C ARG A 74 10.94 -11.94 3.98
N ILE A 75 11.42 -11.13 3.04
CA ILE A 75 10.56 -10.33 2.17
C ILE A 75 10.55 -11.04 0.81
N ASP A 76 9.35 -11.35 0.33
CA ASP A 76 9.17 -11.91 -1.00
C ASP A 76 8.23 -11.00 -1.80
N LEU A 77 8.83 -10.19 -2.68
CA LEU A 77 8.10 -9.20 -3.47
C LEU A 77 7.29 -9.83 -4.60
N VAL A 78 7.69 -11.02 -5.08
CA VAL A 78 6.96 -11.77 -6.10
C VAL A 78 5.67 -12.32 -5.51
N LEU A 79 5.73 -12.92 -4.33
CA LEU A 79 4.56 -13.37 -3.58
C LEU A 79 3.58 -12.23 -3.34
N PHE A 80 4.08 -11.05 -2.95
CA PHE A 80 3.22 -9.88 -2.78
C PHE A 80 2.61 -9.41 -4.11
N ALA A 81 3.36 -9.42 -5.21
CA ALA A 81 2.85 -9.11 -6.54
C ALA A 81 1.75 -10.09 -6.99
N GLU A 82 1.91 -11.38 -6.72
CA GLU A 82 0.89 -12.40 -7.01
C GLU A 82 -0.37 -12.22 -6.16
N LEU A 83 -0.24 -11.78 -4.91
CA LEU A 83 -1.39 -11.43 -4.05
C LEU A 83 -2.16 -10.22 -4.58
N LEU A 84 -1.45 -9.18 -5.05
CA LEU A 84 -2.07 -8.04 -5.71
C LEU A 84 -2.86 -8.49 -6.94
N ARG A 85 -2.26 -9.36 -7.77
CA ARG A 85 -2.90 -9.91 -8.97
C ARG A 85 -4.17 -10.70 -8.63
N ASP A 86 -4.11 -11.60 -7.66
CA ASP A 86 -5.27 -12.39 -7.21
C ASP A 86 -6.40 -11.50 -6.67
N CYS A 87 -6.04 -10.37 -6.05
CA CYS A 87 -6.99 -9.37 -5.55
C CYS A 87 -7.44 -8.35 -6.61
N GLN A 88 -7.06 -8.53 -7.88
CA GLN A 88 -7.37 -7.62 -8.99
C GLN A 88 -6.93 -6.17 -8.72
N MET A 89 -5.80 -6.01 -8.03
CA MET A 89 -5.26 -4.72 -7.62
C MET A 89 -3.96 -4.46 -8.35
N SER A 90 -3.87 -3.33 -9.06
CA SER A 90 -2.61 -2.93 -9.70
C SER A 90 -1.67 -2.22 -8.72
N TRP A 91 -0.38 -2.17 -9.06
CA TRP A 91 0.61 -1.36 -8.33
C TRP A 91 0.22 0.11 -8.26
N GLU A 92 -0.42 0.63 -9.31
CA GLU A 92 -0.93 2.01 -9.34
C GLU A 92 -2.04 2.23 -8.31
N VAL A 93 -2.99 1.28 -8.21
CA VAL A 93 -4.06 1.33 -7.19
C VAL A 93 -3.47 1.25 -5.78
N LEU A 94 -2.45 0.40 -5.57
CA LEU A 94 -1.73 0.30 -4.31
C LEU A 94 -1.06 1.62 -3.94
N PHE A 95 -0.35 2.23 -4.88
CA PHE A 95 0.29 3.53 -4.70
C PHE A 95 -0.73 4.61 -4.33
N ARG A 96 -1.84 4.74 -5.07
CA ARG A 96 -2.91 5.71 -4.78
C ARG A 96 -3.45 5.52 -3.36
N GLN A 97 -3.78 4.28 -2.98
CA GLN A 97 -4.30 3.99 -1.65
C GLN A 97 -3.29 4.32 -0.54
N TYR A 98 -2.02 3.96 -0.74
CA TYR A 98 -0.95 4.25 0.22
C TYR A 98 -0.74 5.75 0.40
N VAL A 99 -0.54 6.49 -0.70
CA VAL A 99 -0.32 7.95 -0.65
C VAL A 99 -1.56 8.66 -0.13
N GLY A 100 -2.74 8.32 -0.63
CA GLY A 100 -4.00 8.90 -0.20
C GLY A 100 -4.24 8.71 1.29
N LYS A 101 -3.95 7.52 1.83
CA LYS A 101 -4.11 7.26 3.26
C LYS A 101 -3.11 8.05 4.10
N ASN A 102 -1.87 8.18 3.66
CA ASN A 102 -0.86 9.01 4.32
C ASN A 102 -1.29 10.48 4.33
N VAL A 103 -1.72 11.01 3.17
CA VAL A 103 -2.21 12.38 3.05
C VAL A 103 -3.41 12.63 3.96
N LEU A 104 -4.40 11.73 3.99
CA LEU A 104 -5.54 11.86 4.89
C LEU A 104 -5.12 11.82 6.37
N ASN A 105 -4.12 11.02 6.73
CA ASN A 105 -3.59 11.01 8.09
C ASN A 105 -2.94 12.35 8.46
N PHE A 106 -2.15 12.95 7.58
CA PHE A 106 -1.59 14.30 7.79
C PHE A 106 -2.69 15.35 7.87
N PHE A 107 -3.63 15.34 6.92
CA PHE A 107 -4.78 16.23 6.89
C PHE A 107 -5.56 16.21 8.21
N ARG A 108 -5.82 15.03 8.77
CA ARG A 108 -6.42 14.88 10.10
C ARG A 108 -5.63 15.60 11.19
N GLN A 109 -4.31 15.40 11.22
CA GLN A 109 -3.45 16.05 12.23
C GLN A 109 -3.50 17.57 12.09
N ASP A 110 -3.40 18.09 10.87
CA ASP A 110 -3.40 19.53 10.60
C ASP A 110 -4.73 20.20 10.99
N HIS A 111 -5.83 19.44 10.98
CA HIS A 111 -7.17 19.89 11.35
C HIS A 111 -7.60 19.46 12.76
N GLY A 112 -6.62 19.16 13.62
CA GLY A 112 -6.84 19.05 15.06
C GLY A 112 -7.30 17.66 15.55
N TYR A 113 -6.88 16.58 14.89
CA TYR A 113 -7.27 15.22 15.29
C TYR A 113 -6.76 14.83 16.68
N LYS A 114 -5.57 15.29 17.10
CA LYS A 114 -5.06 15.03 18.46
C LYS A 114 -5.73 15.91 19.51
N GLU A 115 -6.19 17.07 19.09
CA GLU A 115 -6.91 18.08 19.86
C GLU A 115 -8.40 17.73 20.00
N GLY A 116 -8.89 16.74 19.23
CA GLY A 116 -10.27 16.30 19.23
C GLY A 116 -11.23 17.23 18.47
N THR A 117 -10.71 18.19 17.69
CA THR A 117 -11.52 19.15 16.94
C THR A 117 -11.79 18.72 15.50
N TYR A 118 -11.10 17.67 15.01
CA TYR A 118 -11.29 17.17 13.65
C TYR A 118 -12.69 16.59 13.41
N ILE A 119 -13.28 16.95 12.28
CA ILE A 119 -14.59 16.46 11.85
C ILE A 119 -14.40 15.26 10.91
N LYS A 120 -14.70 14.05 11.40
CA LYS A 120 -14.58 12.81 10.60
C LYS A 120 -15.72 12.63 9.58
N VAL A 121 -16.93 13.08 9.94
CA VAL A 121 -18.14 12.98 9.10
C VAL A 121 -18.46 14.37 8.56
N TRP A 122 -18.39 14.56 7.26
CA TRP A 122 -18.48 15.87 6.63
C TRP A 122 -19.93 16.30 6.37
N ALA A 123 -20.14 17.50 5.81
CA ALA A 123 -21.45 18.14 5.71
C ALA A 123 -22.52 17.31 4.96
N ASP A 124 -22.10 16.40 4.08
CA ASP A 124 -22.96 15.49 3.33
C ASP A 124 -23.26 14.17 4.06
N GLY A 125 -22.80 14.02 5.30
CA GLY A 125 -23.02 12.84 6.14
C GLY A 125 -22.07 11.67 5.85
N ARG A 126 -21.09 11.83 4.96
CA ARG A 126 -20.12 10.78 4.61
C ARG A 126 -18.82 10.92 5.39
N GLU A 127 -18.13 9.81 5.61
CA GLU A 127 -16.83 9.82 6.28
C GLU A 127 -15.72 10.36 5.35
N ASP A 128 -14.71 11.00 5.94
CA ASP A 128 -13.53 11.51 5.24
C ASP A 128 -12.82 10.50 4.31
N ASN A 129 -12.81 9.22 4.67
CA ASN A 129 -12.26 8.17 3.82
C ASN A 129 -13.10 7.90 2.56
N GLU A 130 -14.40 8.15 2.59
CA GLU A 130 -15.26 8.03 1.41
C GLU A 130 -14.93 9.15 0.42
N HIS A 131 -14.76 10.38 0.93
CA HIS A 131 -14.29 11.51 0.14
C HIS A 131 -12.91 11.26 -0.48
N LEU A 132 -11.97 10.70 0.30
CA LEU A 132 -10.66 10.32 -0.22
C LEU A 132 -10.77 9.32 -1.38
N VAL A 133 -11.65 8.32 -1.29
CA VAL A 133 -11.84 7.34 -2.38
C VAL A 133 -12.26 8.00 -3.68
N GLU A 134 -13.17 8.98 -3.62
CA GLU A 134 -13.59 9.73 -4.82
C GLU A 134 -12.46 10.59 -5.39
N ILE A 135 -11.71 11.28 -4.53
CA ILE A 135 -10.57 12.11 -4.95
C ILE A 135 -9.51 11.22 -5.64
N MET A 136 -9.22 10.05 -5.08
CA MET A 136 -8.26 9.09 -5.65
C MET A 136 -8.68 8.57 -7.04
N GLN A 137 -9.98 8.55 -7.35
CA GLN A 137 -10.48 8.15 -8.67
C GLN A 137 -10.36 9.30 -9.69
N ALA A 138 -10.44 10.55 -9.23
CA ALA A 138 -10.39 11.73 -10.10
C ALA A 138 -8.96 12.17 -10.45
N VAL A 139 -7.99 11.92 -9.57
CA VAL A 139 -6.59 12.35 -9.76
C VAL A 139 -5.81 11.37 -10.64
N ASP A 140 -4.96 11.91 -11.51
CA ASP A 140 -3.98 11.11 -12.27
C ASP A 140 -2.82 10.69 -11.35
N ALA A 141 -2.61 9.39 -11.17
CA ALA A 141 -1.53 8.86 -10.33
C ALA A 141 -0.13 9.06 -10.92
N LYS A 142 -0.03 9.48 -12.18
CA LYS A 142 1.26 9.82 -12.80
C LYS A 142 1.67 11.27 -12.56
N ALA A 143 0.84 12.07 -11.91
CA ALA A 143 1.21 13.43 -11.57
C ALA A 143 2.33 13.42 -10.52
N ASP A 144 3.37 14.23 -10.73
CA ASP A 144 4.49 14.32 -9.79
C ASP A 144 4.06 14.86 -8.41
N ASN A 145 2.89 15.50 -8.34
CA ASN A 145 2.31 16.14 -7.16
C ASN A 145 1.01 15.46 -6.67
N VAL A 146 0.85 14.15 -6.86
CA VAL A 146 -0.34 13.39 -6.41
C VAL A 146 -0.71 13.66 -4.94
N ALA A 147 0.27 13.75 -4.04
CA ALA A 147 0.02 14.00 -2.63
C ALA A 147 -0.64 15.37 -2.39
N ASP A 148 -0.17 16.41 -3.08
CA ASP A 148 -0.71 17.76 -2.99
C ASP A 148 -2.13 17.81 -3.57
N LEU A 149 -2.36 17.12 -4.70
CA LEU A 149 -3.68 17.02 -5.32
C LEU A 149 -4.70 16.35 -4.40
N PHE A 150 -4.29 15.29 -3.68
CA PHE A 150 -5.13 14.66 -2.66
C PHE A 150 -5.42 15.62 -1.51
N TYR A 151 -4.41 16.32 -1.00
CA TYR A 151 -4.57 17.26 0.11
C TYR A 151 -5.51 18.42 -0.26
N GLN A 152 -5.34 18.97 -1.46
CA GLN A 152 -6.20 20.01 -2.00
C GLN A 152 -7.65 19.51 -2.14
N GLY A 153 -7.86 18.32 -2.71
CA GLY A 153 -9.20 17.76 -2.86
C GLY A 153 -9.90 17.51 -1.51
N LEU A 154 -9.16 17.15 -0.46
CA LEU A 154 -9.69 17.05 0.90
C LEU A 154 -10.04 18.45 1.45
N SER A 155 -9.16 19.42 1.26
CA SER A 155 -9.34 20.81 1.74
C SER A 155 -10.58 21.47 1.12
N GLU A 156 -10.83 21.24 -0.17
CA GLU A 156 -11.99 21.81 -0.89
C GLU A 156 -13.35 21.28 -0.38
N ARG A 157 -13.34 20.11 0.26
CA ARG A 157 -14.55 19.42 0.73
C ARG A 157 -14.71 19.50 2.25
N TYR A 158 -13.65 19.80 2.98
CA TYR A 158 -13.64 19.85 4.43
C TYR A 158 -14.50 21.02 4.93
N PRO A 159 -15.39 20.82 5.92
CA PRO A 159 -16.32 21.86 6.38
C PRO A 159 -15.70 22.91 7.32
N GLY A 160 -14.38 22.89 7.54
CA GLY A 160 -13.67 23.73 8.52
C GLY A 160 -12.76 24.78 7.89
#